data_AF-A0A535B551-F1
#
_entry.id   AF-A0A535B551-F1
#
_cell.length_a   1.000
_cell.length_b   1.000
_cell.length_c   1.000
_cell.angle_alpha   90.00
_cell.angle_beta   90.00
_cell.angle_gamma   90.00
#
_symmetry.space_group_name_H-M   'P 1'
#
loop_
_entity.id
_entity.type
_entity.pdbx_description
1 polymer ?
#
loop_
_entity_poly.entity_id
_entity_poly.type
_entity_poly.pdbx_seq_one_letter_code
_entity_poly.pdbx_strand_id
1 'polypeptide(L)'
;MTKKILVPLGQYNRTEEMIPYIEKVARPGMKVVFLMRYPVDGIRWQTEAFGIMAALEARELINHYSWEGNLERAKRKVAPACEVLRTKGVEADIDVYAGSLKKAIRSHTLNGDVHLIMTRVGIGDWIARLFDGTNSVFKLFKRPSFSPVLLINPRTLV
;
A
#
# COMPACT_ATOMS: atom_id res chain seq x y z
N MET A 1 -22.76 2.85 2.78
CA MET A 1 -21.32 3.04 3.05
C MET A 1 -20.54 2.92 1.75
N THR A 2 -19.63 3.88 1.50
CA THR A 2 -18.71 3.87 0.36
C THR A 2 -17.83 2.64 0.43
N LYS A 3 -17.87 1.78 -0.60
CA LYS A 3 -17.00 0.60 -0.66
C LYS A 3 -15.57 1.02 -0.94
N LYS A 4 -14.61 0.44 -0.21
CA LYS A 4 -13.19 0.74 -0.41
C LYS A 4 -12.37 -0.44 -0.94
N ILE A 5 -11.34 -0.13 -1.72
CA ILE A 5 -10.31 -1.04 -2.18
C ILE A 5 -9.03 -0.69 -1.43
N LEU A 6 -8.45 -1.64 -0.72
CA LEU A 6 -7.14 -1.45 -0.08
C LEU A 6 -6.04 -1.87 -1.05
N VAL A 7 -5.01 -1.05 -1.16
CA VAL A 7 -3.88 -1.29 -2.06
C VAL A 7 -2.59 -1.21 -1.25
N PRO A 8 -2.13 -2.32 -0.66
CA PRO A 8 -0.85 -2.35 0.02
C PRO A 8 0.30 -2.16 -0.96
N LEU A 9 1.12 -1.14 -0.72
CA LEU A 9 2.29 -0.80 -1.52
C LEU A 9 3.56 -1.11 -0.72
N GLY A 10 4.35 -2.03 -1.26
CA GLY A 10 5.74 -2.21 -0.88
C GLY A 10 6.66 -1.12 -1.44
N GLN A 11 7.90 -1.10 -0.96
CA GLN A 11 8.94 -0.14 -1.36
C GLN A 11 9.12 -0.09 -2.88
N TYR A 12 9.19 -1.25 -3.53
CA TYR A 12 9.42 -1.39 -4.97
C TYR A 12 8.14 -1.38 -5.82
N ASN A 13 6.97 -1.19 -5.22
CA ASN A 13 5.74 -1.12 -6.00
C ASN A 13 5.60 0.27 -6.63
N ARG A 14 5.56 0.30 -7.97
CA ARG A 14 5.10 1.41 -8.80
C ARG A 14 3.58 1.43 -8.85
N THR A 15 2.99 2.57 -8.55
CA THR A 15 1.53 2.79 -8.48
C THR A 15 0.92 2.77 -9.87
N GLU A 16 1.67 3.21 -10.87
CA GLU A 16 1.31 3.25 -12.28
C GLU A 16 1.00 1.85 -12.83
N GLU A 17 1.71 0.82 -12.36
CA GLU A 17 1.43 -0.57 -12.74
C GLU A 17 0.11 -1.09 -12.15
N MET A 18 -0.40 -0.45 -11.08
CA MET A 18 -1.62 -0.88 -10.39
C MET A 18 -2.87 -0.20 -10.94
N ILE A 19 -2.75 1.04 -11.44
CA ILE A 19 -3.85 1.84 -12.01
C ILE A 19 -4.72 1.01 -12.98
N PRO A 20 -4.17 0.32 -14.00
CA PRO A 20 -4.99 -0.36 -14.98
C PRO A 20 -5.75 -1.58 -14.44
N TYR A 21 -5.38 -2.05 -13.24
CA TYR A 21 -6.13 -3.08 -12.51
C TYR A 21 -7.19 -2.45 -11.62
N ILE A 22 -6.87 -1.33 -10.94
CA ILE A 22 -7.82 -0.56 -10.15
C ILE A 22 -8.98 -0.10 -11.05
N GLU A 23 -8.70 0.44 -12.22
CA GLU A 23 -9.72 0.87 -13.19
C GLU A 23 -10.67 -0.25 -13.64
N LYS A 24 -10.23 -1.50 -13.64
CA LYS A 24 -11.08 -2.65 -14.02
C LYS A 24 -12.10 -3.02 -12.95
N VAL A 25 -11.83 -2.68 -11.69
CA VAL A 25 -12.64 -3.14 -10.55
C VAL A 25 -13.30 -2.01 -9.77
N ALA A 26 -12.71 -0.82 -9.81
CA ALA A 26 -13.25 0.37 -9.18
C ALA A 26 -14.43 0.92 -9.99
N ARG A 27 -15.45 1.38 -9.29
CA ARG A 27 -16.62 2.04 -9.85
C ARG A 27 -16.68 3.48 -9.30
N PRO A 28 -17.31 4.43 -10.02
CA PRO A 28 -17.56 5.75 -9.47
C PRO A 28 -18.25 5.67 -8.11
N GLY A 29 -17.80 6.50 -7.16
CA GLY A 29 -18.27 6.45 -5.77
C GLY A 29 -17.65 5.34 -4.91
N MET A 30 -16.61 4.65 -5.40
CA MET A 30 -15.72 3.85 -4.55
C MET A 30 -14.52 4.68 -4.06
N LYS A 31 -13.89 4.21 -2.97
CA LYS A 31 -12.64 4.75 -2.45
C LYS A 31 -11.49 3.77 -2.64
N VAL A 32 -10.33 4.26 -3.04
CA VAL A 32 -9.07 3.49 -3.08
C VAL A 32 -8.18 4.03 -1.97
N VAL A 33 -7.68 3.15 -1.11
CA VAL A 33 -6.75 3.53 -0.03
C VAL A 33 -5.42 2.81 -0.26
N PHE A 34 -4.39 3.59 -0.54
CA PHE A 34 -3.03 3.09 -0.67
C PHE A 34 -2.40 2.96 0.72
N LEU A 35 -2.00 1.74 1.10
CA LEU A 35 -1.34 1.49 2.38
C LEU A 35 0.16 1.50 2.20
N MET A 36 0.84 2.41 2.89
CA MET A 36 2.30 2.53 2.85
C MET A 36 2.90 2.35 4.23
N ARG A 37 3.87 1.43 4.33
CA ARG A 37 4.58 1.21 5.60
C ARG A 37 5.53 2.37 5.86
N TYR A 38 5.40 2.99 7.02
CA TYR A 38 6.42 3.86 7.59
C TYR A 38 7.49 2.99 8.27
N PRO A 39 8.77 3.08 7.86
CA PRO A 39 9.84 2.31 8.50
C PRO A 39 10.13 2.90 9.88
N VAL A 40 9.50 2.33 10.91
CA VAL A 40 9.79 2.64 12.33
C VAL A 40 10.94 1.78 12.86
N ASP A 41 11.37 0.75 12.11
CA ASP A 41 12.37 -0.21 12.57
C ASP A 41 13.69 0.55 12.81
N GLY A 42 13.99 0.66 14.11
CA GLY A 42 14.91 1.61 14.70
C GLY A 42 16.31 1.56 14.11
N ILE A 43 16.94 2.71 14.17
CA ILE A 43 18.31 2.98 13.80
C ILE A 43 19.22 1.89 14.40
N ARG A 44 19.63 0.90 13.58
CA ARG A 44 20.80 0.08 13.90
C ARG A 44 22.02 0.89 13.49
N TRP A 45 22.51 1.73 14.40
CA TRP A 45 23.79 2.42 14.27
C TRP A 45 24.90 1.37 14.11
N GLN A 46 25.40 1.16 12.89
CA GLN A 46 26.73 0.58 12.70
C GLN A 46 27.71 1.75 12.68
N THR A 47 28.42 1.91 13.79
CA THR A 47 28.92 3.20 14.30
C THR A 47 30.22 3.71 13.67
N GLU A 48 30.86 3.05 12.71
CA GLU A 48 32.25 3.42 12.36
C GLU A 48 32.43 4.11 11.00
N ALA A 49 31.48 4.02 10.05
CA ALA A 49 31.65 4.61 8.72
C ALA A 49 31.06 6.03 8.56
N PHE A 50 30.26 6.51 9.51
CA PHE A 50 29.37 7.67 9.30
C PHE A 50 29.98 9.05 9.64
N GLY A 51 31.12 9.12 10.34
CA GLY A 51 31.62 10.38 10.90
C GLY A 51 31.96 11.47 9.88
N ILE A 52 32.20 11.12 8.61
CA ILE A 52 32.71 12.07 7.59
C ILE A 52 31.69 12.36 6.47
N MET A 53 30.73 11.47 6.18
CA MET A 53 29.64 11.73 5.19
C MET A 53 28.40 12.42 5.79
N ALA A 54 28.31 12.51 7.11
CA ALA A 54 27.08 12.84 7.84
C ALA A 54 26.51 14.25 7.64
N ALA A 55 27.23 15.28 7.21
CA ALA A 55 26.65 16.64 7.22
C ALA A 55 25.56 16.87 6.15
N LEU A 56 25.75 16.35 4.93
CA LEU A 56 24.77 16.45 3.84
C LEU A 56 23.78 15.27 3.85
N GLU A 57 24.26 14.07 4.18
CA GLU A 57 23.42 12.88 4.29
C GLU A 57 22.55 12.89 5.55
N ALA A 58 22.91 13.57 6.63
CA ALA A 58 22.07 13.63 7.84
C ALA A 58 20.73 14.28 7.56
N ARG A 59 20.64 15.31 6.69
CA ARG A 59 19.33 15.92 6.39
C ARG A 59 18.44 14.96 5.61
N GLU A 60 18.99 14.23 4.64
CA GLU A 60 18.24 13.21 3.90
C GLU A 60 17.88 12.01 4.78
N LEU A 61 18.75 11.63 5.71
CA LEU A 61 18.54 10.55 6.68
C LEU A 61 17.50 10.95 7.75
N ILE A 62 17.59 12.15 8.30
CA ILE A 62 16.60 12.73 9.22
C ILE A 62 15.23 12.81 8.53
N ASN A 63 15.18 13.29 7.28
CA ASN A 63 13.96 13.26 6.49
C ASN A 63 13.52 11.82 6.15
N HIS A 64 14.47 10.87 6.07
CA HIS A 64 14.17 9.49 5.80
C HIS A 64 13.48 8.80 6.96
N TYR A 65 13.75 9.24 8.18
CA TYR A 65 13.15 8.69 9.39
C TYR A 65 12.12 9.63 10.03
N SER A 66 11.98 10.88 9.59
CA SER A 66 10.91 11.76 10.07
C SER A 66 9.56 11.29 9.55
N TRP A 67 8.55 11.42 10.40
CA TRP A 67 7.17 11.12 10.05
C TRP A 67 6.72 11.98 8.86
N GLU A 68 6.97 13.29 8.93
CA GLU A 68 6.58 14.26 7.91
C GLU A 68 7.25 13.96 6.57
N GLY A 69 8.55 13.65 6.57
CA GLY A 69 9.30 13.33 5.36
C GLY A 69 8.81 12.04 4.69
N ASN A 70 8.41 11.04 5.48
CA ASN A 70 7.81 9.82 4.95
C ASN A 70 6.41 10.02 4.42
N LEU A 71 5.56 10.75 5.15
CA LEU A 71 4.23 11.10 4.70
C LEU A 71 4.29 11.85 3.37
N GLU A 72 5.20 12.81 3.23
CA GLU A 72 5.37 13.57 1.99
C GLU A 72 5.89 12.72 0.83
N ARG A 73 6.82 11.78 1.10
CA ARG A 73 7.25 10.81 0.07
C ARG A 73 6.14 9.87 -0.33
N ALA A 74 5.33 9.41 0.62
CA ALA A 74 4.19 8.55 0.35
C ALA A 74 3.16 9.27 -0.52
N LYS A 75 2.80 10.52 -0.16
CA LYS A 75 1.91 11.38 -0.96
C LYS A 75 2.42 11.56 -2.39
N ARG A 76 3.69 11.93 -2.57
CA ARG A 76 4.29 12.09 -3.91
C ARG A 76 4.25 10.80 -4.72
N LYS A 77 4.46 9.64 -4.09
CA LYS A 77 4.44 8.33 -4.77
C LYS A 77 3.05 7.95 -5.31
N VAL A 78 1.98 8.32 -4.60
CA VAL A 78 0.62 7.97 -5.02
C VAL A 78 -0.07 9.09 -5.80
N ALA A 79 0.44 10.32 -5.76
CA ALA A 79 -0.19 11.48 -6.39
C ALA A 79 -0.61 11.26 -7.84
N PRO A 80 0.24 10.70 -8.74
CA PRO A 80 -0.17 10.43 -10.12
C PRO A 80 -1.35 9.46 -10.21
N ALA A 81 -1.37 8.42 -9.36
CA ALA A 81 -2.46 7.47 -9.33
C ALA A 81 -3.74 8.09 -8.76
N CYS A 82 -3.64 8.93 -7.73
CA CYS A 82 -4.77 9.65 -7.17
C CYS A 82 -5.43 10.58 -8.20
N GLU A 83 -4.63 11.31 -8.97
CA GLU A 83 -5.12 12.18 -10.05
C GLU A 83 -5.90 11.38 -11.09
N VAL A 84 -5.32 10.30 -11.61
CA VAL A 84 -5.98 9.44 -12.60
C VAL A 84 -7.29 8.87 -12.05
N LEU A 85 -7.30 8.36 -10.82
CA LEU A 85 -8.52 7.80 -10.21
C LEU A 85 -9.60 8.87 -10.00
N ARG A 86 -9.21 10.08 -9.60
CA ARG A 86 -10.15 11.20 -9.42
C ARG A 86 -10.83 11.59 -10.73
N THR A 87 -10.12 11.58 -11.86
CA THR A 87 -10.74 11.83 -13.19
C THR A 87 -11.80 10.77 -13.56
N LYS A 88 -11.79 9.60 -12.92
CA LYS A 88 -12.75 8.52 -13.10
C LYS A 88 -13.88 8.50 -12.05
N GLY A 89 -13.94 9.52 -11.18
CA GLY A 89 -14.94 9.58 -10.10
C GLY A 89 -14.68 8.58 -8.97
N VAL A 90 -13.44 8.10 -8.84
CA VAL A 90 -12.99 7.24 -7.74
C VAL A 90 -12.21 8.10 -6.75
N GLU A 91 -12.62 8.08 -5.49
CA GLU A 91 -11.87 8.77 -4.43
C GLU A 91 -10.58 7.99 -4.17
N ALA A 92 -9.46 8.68 -3.97
CA ALA A 92 -8.18 8.06 -3.68
C ALA A 92 -7.54 8.73 -2.46
N ASP A 93 -7.02 7.91 -1.55
CA ASP A 93 -6.46 8.35 -0.28
C ASP A 93 -5.23 7.50 0.08
N ILE A 94 -4.44 7.99 1.02
CA ILE A 94 -3.24 7.33 1.51
C ILE A 94 -3.34 7.10 3.01
N ASP A 95 -3.02 5.88 3.45
CA ASP A 95 -2.82 5.59 4.87
C ASP A 95 -1.38 5.11 5.09
N VAL A 96 -0.67 5.86 5.91
CA VAL A 96 0.71 5.55 6.29
C VAL A 96 0.67 4.89 7.66
N TYR A 97 1.11 3.63 7.73
CA TYR A 97 1.02 2.84 8.95
C TYR A 97 2.39 2.48 9.52
N ALA A 98 2.45 2.43 10.85
CA ALA A 98 3.56 1.87 11.61
C ALA A 98 3.28 0.39 11.97
N GLY A 99 4.34 -0.41 12.10
CA GLY A 99 4.24 -1.82 12.50
C GLY A 99 3.90 -2.77 11.35
N SER A 100 3.10 -3.81 11.63
CA SER A 100 2.84 -4.89 10.67
C SER A 100 1.65 -4.57 9.74
N LEU A 101 1.78 -4.93 8.46
CA LEU A 101 0.71 -4.79 7.48
C LEU A 101 -0.57 -5.54 7.90
N LYS A 102 -0.44 -6.68 8.59
CA LYS A 102 -1.58 -7.45 9.13
C LYS A 102 -2.47 -6.55 10.00
N LYS A 103 -1.86 -5.78 10.91
CA LYS A 103 -2.59 -4.91 11.84
C LYS A 103 -3.26 -3.76 11.09
N ALA A 104 -2.56 -3.15 10.12
CA ALA A 104 -3.09 -2.08 9.30
C ALA A 104 -4.27 -2.53 8.43
N ILE A 105 -4.18 -3.70 7.78
CA ILE A 105 -5.31 -4.22 7.01
C ILE A 105 -6.48 -4.54 7.94
N ARG A 106 -6.22 -5.18 9.08
CA ARG A 106 -7.28 -5.53 10.06
C ARG A 106 -8.04 -4.29 10.52
N SER A 107 -7.35 -3.19 10.87
CA SER A 107 -8.01 -1.95 11.31
C SER A 107 -8.93 -1.37 10.25
N HIS A 108 -8.59 -1.50 8.96
CA HIS A 108 -9.49 -1.06 7.89
C HIS A 108 -10.67 -2.00 7.65
N THR A 109 -10.49 -3.31 7.84
CA THR A 109 -11.56 -4.30 7.60
C THR A 109 -12.62 -4.34 8.71
N LEU A 110 -12.33 -3.81 9.91
CA LEU A 110 -13.27 -3.82 11.05
C LEU A 110 -14.63 -3.21 10.71
N ASN A 111 -14.67 -2.20 9.85
CA ASN A 111 -15.90 -1.50 9.49
C ASN A 111 -16.72 -2.22 8.39
N GLY A 112 -16.23 -3.34 7.84
CA GLY A 112 -16.92 -4.13 6.81
C GLY A 112 -17.08 -3.43 5.45
N ASP A 113 -16.50 -2.25 5.27
CA ASP A 113 -16.56 -1.41 4.06
C ASP A 113 -15.46 -1.75 3.04
N VAL A 114 -14.46 -2.55 3.41
CA VAL A 114 -13.45 -3.08 2.47
C VAL A 114 -14.10 -4.10 1.55
N HIS A 115 -14.19 -3.75 0.27
CA HIS A 115 -14.69 -4.65 -0.75
C HIS A 115 -13.62 -5.60 -1.29
N LEU A 116 -12.40 -5.09 -1.48
CA LEU A 116 -11.28 -5.82 -2.09
C LEU A 116 -9.95 -5.35 -1.49
N ILE A 117 -8.99 -6.26 -1.42
CA ILE A 117 -7.58 -5.95 -1.21
C ILE A 117 -6.85 -6.32 -2.50
N MET A 118 -6.11 -5.37 -3.07
CA MET A 118 -5.38 -5.51 -4.33
C MET A 118 -3.88 -5.39 -4.07
N THR A 119 -3.11 -6.40 -4.47
CA THR A 119 -1.67 -6.43 -4.18
C THR A 119 -0.89 -7.16 -5.28
N ARG A 120 0.40 -6.88 -5.43
CA ARG A 120 1.24 -7.66 -6.36
C ARG A 120 1.43 -9.09 -5.82
N VAL A 121 1.57 -10.07 -6.72
CA VAL A 121 1.66 -11.50 -6.36
C VAL A 121 2.70 -11.81 -5.28
N GLY A 122 3.88 -11.16 -5.30
CA GLY A 122 4.91 -11.39 -4.27
C GLY A 122 4.52 -10.97 -2.84
N ILE A 123 3.64 -9.97 -2.68
CA ILE A 123 3.08 -9.55 -1.38
C ILE A 123 1.78 -10.32 -1.11
N GLY A 124 1.07 -10.69 -2.17
CA GLY A 124 -0.22 -11.37 -2.13
C GLY A 124 -0.20 -12.71 -1.42
N ASP A 125 0.80 -13.55 -1.68
CA ASP A 125 0.91 -14.84 -1.00
C ASP A 125 1.14 -14.70 0.50
N TRP A 126 1.91 -13.68 0.91
CA TRP A 126 2.09 -13.35 2.32
C TRP A 126 0.79 -12.85 2.93
N ILE A 127 0.08 -11.91 2.28
CA ILE A 127 -1.21 -11.39 2.74
C ILE A 127 -2.28 -12.49 2.80
N ALA A 128 -2.32 -13.40 1.82
CA ALA A 128 -3.22 -14.54 1.78
C ALA A 128 -3.03 -15.45 3.01
N ARG A 129 -1.77 -15.70 3.40
CA ARG A 129 -1.44 -16.42 4.64
C ARG A 129 -1.86 -15.68 5.91
N LEU A 130 -2.06 -14.36 5.87
CA LEU A 130 -2.54 -13.60 7.04
C LEU A 130 -4.04 -13.79 7.32
N PHE A 131 -4.80 -14.33 6.36
CA PHE A 131 -6.26 -14.45 6.41
C PHE A 131 -6.75 -15.90 6.61
N ASP A 132 -6.06 -16.66 7.46
CA ASP A 132 -6.43 -18.00 7.96
C ASP A 132 -7.18 -18.87 6.94
N GLY A 133 -6.43 -19.37 5.95
CA GLY A 133 -6.72 -20.63 5.26
C GLY A 133 -8.07 -20.77 4.55
N THR A 134 -8.02 -20.84 3.22
CA THR A 134 -8.96 -21.56 2.33
C THR A 134 -10.25 -20.89 1.87
N ASN A 135 -10.76 -19.82 2.49
CA ASN A 135 -12.02 -19.22 2.00
C ASN A 135 -11.85 -17.96 1.14
N SER A 136 -10.70 -17.29 1.17
CA SER A 136 -10.51 -16.07 0.37
C SER A 136 -10.55 -16.37 -1.13
N VAL A 137 -11.54 -15.85 -1.84
CA VAL A 137 -11.60 -15.99 -3.31
C VAL A 137 -10.49 -15.13 -3.92
N PHE A 138 -9.43 -15.80 -4.36
CA PHE A 138 -8.33 -15.19 -5.08
C PHE A 138 -8.69 -15.06 -6.54
N LYS A 139 -8.61 -13.84 -7.09
CA LYS A 139 -8.57 -13.65 -8.53
C LYS A 139 -7.21 -13.09 -8.92
N LEU A 140 -6.47 -13.87 -9.69
CA LEU A 140 -5.20 -13.45 -10.28
C LEU A 140 -5.48 -12.71 -11.59
N PHE A 141 -5.06 -11.45 -11.66
CA PHE A 141 -5.13 -10.65 -12.87
C PHE A 141 -3.75 -10.56 -13.50
N LYS A 142 -3.65 -10.93 -14.78
CA LYS A 142 -2.43 -10.80 -15.60
C LYS A 142 -2.68 -9.79 -16.72
N ARG A 143 -1.69 -8.95 -17.02
CA ARG A 143 -1.59 -8.19 -18.27
C ARG A 143 -0.22 -8.46 -18.89
N PRO A 144 -0.10 -8.59 -20.23
CA PRO A 144 1.17 -8.94 -20.88
C PRO A 144 2.35 -8.00 -20.53
N SER A 145 2.05 -6.73 -20.27
CA SER A 145 3.06 -5.69 -20.01
C SER A 145 3.25 -5.33 -18.53
N PHE A 146 2.56 -6.01 -17.60
CA PHE A 146 2.59 -5.65 -16.18
C PHE A 146 2.73 -6.85 -15.26
N SER A 147 3.35 -6.63 -14.10
CA SER A 147 3.39 -7.62 -13.03
C SER A 147 1.96 -8.06 -12.68
N PRO A 148 1.71 -9.35 -12.44
CA PRO A 148 0.39 -9.83 -12.05
C PRO A 148 -0.03 -9.28 -10.68
N VAL A 149 -1.33 -9.11 -10.52
CA VAL A 149 -1.96 -8.57 -9.31
C VAL A 149 -2.96 -9.60 -8.76
N LEU A 150 -2.92 -9.78 -7.45
CA LEU A 150 -3.83 -10.61 -6.68
C LEU A 150 -4.95 -9.75 -6.09
N LEU A 151 -6.19 -10.18 -6.31
CA LEU A 151 -7.37 -9.65 -5.63
C LEU A 151 -7.81 -10.61 -4.53
N ILE A 152 -8.05 -10.07 -3.34
CA ILE A 152 -8.47 -10.79 -2.15
C ILE A 152 -9.80 -10.20 -1.68
N ASN A 153 -10.78 -11.06 -1.44
CA ASN A 153 -12.06 -10.67 -0.83
C ASN A 153 -11.98 -10.87 0.70
N PRO A 154 -12.06 -9.80 1.52
CA PRO A 154 -11.89 -9.90 2.97
C PRO A 154 -13.10 -10.50 3.70
N ARG A 155 -14.20 -10.85 3.01
CA ARG A 155 -15.45 -11.39 3.61
C ARG A 155 -15.30 -12.72 4.35
N THR A 156 -14.10 -13.29 4.39
CA THR A 156 -13.80 -14.54 5.09
C THR A 156 -13.13 -14.32 6.44
N LEU A 157 -13.29 -13.12 7.01
CA LEU A 157 -12.70 -12.68 8.28
C LEU A 157 -13.71 -12.61 9.44
N VAL A 158 -14.84 -13.31 9.34
CA VAL A 158 -15.76 -13.49 10.47
C VAL A 158 -15.47 -14.82 11.13
#